data_AF-A0A7V8E6L6-F1
#
_entry.id   AF-A0A7V8E6L6-F1
#
_cell.length_a   1.000
_cell.length_b   1.000
_cell.length_c   1.000
_cell.angle_alpha   90.00
_cell.angle_beta   90.00
_cell.angle_gamma   90.00
#
_symmetry.space_group_name_H-M   'P 1'
#
loop_
_entity.id
_entity.type
_entity.pdbx_description
1 polymer ?
#
loop_
_entity_poly.entity_id
_entity_poly.type
_entity_poly.pdbx_seq_one_letter_code
_entity_poly.pdbx_strand_id
1 'polypeptide(L)'
;MSLDDFAKEVSQSDRVYIVRDSRGVPAPIAPGGRRALPAWSSHARVQRIIAKDAEFAGFKVDELPWGEFRDTWIPRCEANNWLVGINWAGDTAIGMDVEPKDVRAAVEGQVEAEQARLVVETSRLWLREFTSADLEALAAIYADAATTRWLGDGSTRDREGTKSELERYGKLYRERGFGPWAVVPKETGEVAGHCGLQDLEGTPTVALSFALAAKWRGKGLATEAARAALTYGLETLKLSRVVAVAQITNVESVGVLKKIGMRLEGEEFHYGKQVLVYVAHRAGAAT
;
A
#
# COMPACT_ATOMS: atom_id res chain seq x y z
N MET A 1 0.70 18.00 -12.52
CA MET A 1 1.00 17.30 -11.26
C MET A 1 -0.21 16.46 -10.94
N SER A 2 -0.02 15.20 -10.55
CA SER A 2 -1.13 14.25 -10.31
C SER A 2 -1.73 14.40 -8.91
N LEU A 3 -2.85 13.72 -8.66
CA LEU A 3 -3.39 13.53 -7.31
C LEU A 3 -2.39 12.80 -6.40
N ASP A 4 -1.68 11.80 -6.92
CA ASP A 4 -0.67 11.06 -6.16
C ASP A 4 0.50 11.95 -5.73
N ASP A 5 0.97 12.84 -6.62
CA ASP A 5 2.02 13.81 -6.29
C ASP A 5 1.56 14.78 -5.19
N PHE A 6 0.32 15.29 -5.28
CA PHE A 6 -0.28 16.14 -4.25
C PHE A 6 -0.35 15.39 -2.92
N ALA A 7 -0.90 14.17 -2.93
CA ALA A 7 -1.10 13.36 -1.72
C ALA A 7 0.23 12.99 -1.03
N LYS A 8 1.24 12.64 -1.82
CA LYS A 8 2.58 12.33 -1.31
C LYS A 8 3.23 13.54 -0.64
N GLU A 9 3.13 14.72 -1.24
CA GLU A 9 3.71 15.93 -0.64
C GLU A 9 2.96 16.38 0.63
N VAL A 10 1.64 16.26 0.65
CA VAL A 10 0.83 16.60 1.84
C VAL A 10 1.07 15.63 2.99
N SER A 11 1.13 14.32 2.74
CA SER A 11 1.45 13.33 3.78
C SER A 11 2.82 13.58 4.42
N GLN A 12 3.84 13.87 3.61
CA GLN A 12 5.19 14.16 4.09
C GLN A 12 5.32 15.45 4.89
N SER A 13 4.59 16.50 4.49
CA SER A 13 4.69 17.81 5.13
C SER A 13 3.67 18.04 6.24
N ASP A 14 2.59 17.28 6.26
CA ASP A 14 1.36 17.54 7.02
C ASP A 14 0.76 18.94 6.73
N ARG A 15 1.01 19.52 5.55
CA ARG A 15 0.54 20.87 5.20
C ARG A 15 -0.27 20.92 3.91
N VAL A 16 -1.37 21.68 3.95
CA VAL A 16 -2.12 22.15 2.79
C VAL A 16 -2.20 23.66 2.85
N TYR A 17 -2.01 24.30 1.70
CA TYR A 17 -2.05 25.75 1.56
C TYR A 17 -3.30 26.13 0.77
N ILE A 18 -4.14 26.98 1.36
CA ILE A 18 -5.27 27.61 0.67
C ILE A 18 -5.07 29.11 0.64
N VAL A 19 -5.96 29.82 -0.05
CA VAL A 19 -5.94 31.28 -0.11
C VAL A 19 -7.22 31.87 0.46
N ARG A 20 -7.14 33.07 1.05
CA ARG A 20 -8.30 33.85 1.49
C ARG A 20 -8.15 35.34 1.26
N ASP A 21 -9.27 36.02 1.08
CA ASP A 21 -9.38 37.48 1.10
C ASP A 21 -10.33 37.94 2.23
N SER A 22 -10.77 39.20 2.20
CA SER A 22 -11.73 39.76 3.17
C SER A 22 -13.13 39.16 3.08
N ARG A 23 -13.47 38.48 1.97
CA ARG A 23 -14.75 37.78 1.73
C ARG A 23 -14.65 36.29 2.10
N GLY A 24 -13.45 35.81 2.43
CA GLY A 24 -13.19 34.45 2.87
C GLY A 24 -12.36 33.66 1.87
N VAL A 25 -12.56 32.34 1.85
CA VAL A 25 -11.84 31.42 0.98
C VAL A 25 -12.60 31.31 -0.34
N PRO A 26 -11.95 31.51 -1.51
CA PRO A 26 -12.62 31.50 -2.79
C PRO A 26 -12.91 30.06 -3.23
N ALA A 27 -13.98 29.92 -4.01
CA ALA A 27 -14.27 28.71 -4.77
C ALA A 27 -14.77 29.11 -6.17
N PRO A 28 -13.86 29.51 -7.08
CA PRO A 28 -14.23 29.95 -8.42
C PRO A 28 -14.83 28.79 -9.24
N ILE A 29 -15.58 29.13 -10.28
CA ILE A 29 -16.16 28.15 -11.20
C ILE A 29 -15.03 27.58 -12.05
N ALA A 30 -14.76 26.30 -11.89
CA ALA A 30 -13.80 25.59 -12.73
C ALA A 30 -14.33 25.43 -14.16
N PRO A 31 -13.46 25.12 -15.15
CA PRO A 31 -13.88 24.87 -16.53
C PRO A 31 -15.00 23.81 -16.67
N GLY A 32 -15.12 22.88 -15.72
CA GLY A 32 -16.20 21.88 -15.64
C GLY A 32 -17.53 22.38 -15.08
N GLY A 33 -17.68 23.69 -14.80
CA GLY A 33 -18.92 24.32 -14.34
C GLY A 33 -19.22 24.16 -12.84
N ARG A 34 -18.50 23.27 -12.13
CA ARG A 34 -18.55 23.18 -10.66
C ARG A 34 -17.56 24.15 -10.03
N ARG A 35 -17.89 24.66 -8.85
CA ARG A 35 -16.94 25.44 -8.05
C ARG A 35 -15.84 24.53 -7.50
N ALA A 36 -14.62 25.03 -7.39
CA ALA A 36 -13.50 24.29 -6.84
C ALA A 36 -12.75 25.13 -5.80
N LEU A 37 -12.43 24.54 -4.65
CA LEU A 37 -11.58 25.13 -3.63
C LEU A 37 -10.10 25.01 -4.06
N PRO A 38 -9.38 26.11 -4.32
CA PRO A 38 -7.97 26.04 -4.69
C PRO A 38 -7.12 25.61 -3.49
N ALA A 39 -6.35 24.54 -3.65
CA ALA A 39 -5.47 24.01 -2.62
C ALA A 39 -4.11 23.58 -3.21
N TRP A 40 -3.03 23.90 -2.51
CA TRP A 40 -1.67 23.57 -2.90
C TRP A 40 -0.99 22.73 -1.82
N SER A 41 -0.08 21.86 -2.24
CA SER A 41 0.79 21.07 -1.35
C SER A 41 2.10 21.78 -1.00
N SER A 42 2.31 23.02 -1.47
CA SER A 42 3.53 23.80 -1.21
C SER A 42 3.27 25.31 -1.18
N HIS A 43 3.80 25.97 -0.14
CA HIS A 43 3.80 27.43 0.00
C HIS A 43 4.38 28.13 -1.24
N ALA A 44 5.48 27.59 -1.79
CA ALA A 44 6.15 28.20 -2.93
C ALA A 44 5.31 28.15 -4.23
N ARG A 45 4.38 27.19 -4.36
CA ARG A 45 3.48 27.12 -5.52
C ARG A 45 2.38 28.17 -5.42
N VAL A 46 1.72 28.28 -4.27
CA VAL A 46 0.65 29.27 -4.07
C VAL A 46 1.18 30.70 -4.14
N GLN A 47 2.39 30.97 -3.61
CA GLN A 47 3.02 32.30 -3.75
C GLN A 47 3.28 32.69 -5.20
N ARG A 48 3.67 31.72 -6.06
CA ARG A 48 3.85 31.96 -7.49
C ARG A 48 2.55 32.30 -8.19
N ILE A 49 1.43 31.74 -7.75
CA ILE A 49 0.09 32.07 -8.28
C ILE A 49 -0.30 33.48 -7.87
N ILE A 50 -0.24 33.82 -6.57
CA ILE A 50 -0.58 35.16 -6.06
C ILE A 50 0.26 36.26 -6.73
N ALA A 51 1.53 35.98 -7.04
CA ALA A 51 2.42 36.95 -7.69
C ALA A 51 2.14 37.16 -9.19
N LYS A 52 1.47 36.21 -9.86
CA LYS A 52 1.29 36.21 -11.32
C LYS A 52 -0.14 36.43 -11.77
N ASP A 53 -1.10 35.86 -11.05
CA ASP A 53 -2.50 35.90 -11.41
C ASP A 53 -3.19 37.09 -10.72
N ALA A 54 -3.71 38.01 -11.53
CA ALA A 54 -4.38 39.21 -11.05
C ALA A 54 -5.66 38.89 -10.25
N GLU A 55 -6.32 37.76 -10.49
CA GLU A 55 -7.50 37.35 -9.72
C GLU A 55 -7.13 36.93 -8.30
N PHE A 56 -5.91 36.45 -8.10
CA PHE A 56 -5.37 36.08 -6.80
C PHE A 56 -4.58 37.21 -6.13
N ALA A 57 -4.47 38.38 -6.78
CA ALA A 57 -3.80 39.54 -6.21
C ALA A 57 -4.50 39.99 -4.91
N GLY A 58 -3.73 40.09 -3.83
CA GLY A 58 -4.23 40.51 -2.52
C GLY A 58 -4.81 39.38 -1.65
N PHE A 59 -4.91 38.16 -2.17
CA PHE A 59 -5.17 36.99 -1.33
C PHE A 59 -3.98 36.70 -0.41
N LYS A 60 -4.28 36.24 0.81
CA LYS A 60 -3.30 35.73 1.76
C LYS A 60 -3.27 34.21 1.70
N VAL A 61 -2.10 33.63 1.90
CA VAL A 61 -1.94 32.19 2.06
C VAL A 61 -2.28 31.81 3.49
N ASP A 62 -3.19 30.85 3.67
CA ASP A 62 -3.37 30.14 4.93
C ASP A 62 -2.71 28.77 4.80
N GLU A 63 -1.83 28.46 5.74
CA GLU A 63 -1.19 27.16 5.89
C GLU A 63 -1.95 26.36 6.95
N LEU A 64 -2.49 25.21 6.56
CA LEU A 64 -3.32 24.37 7.40
C LEU A 64 -2.65 23.00 7.61
N PRO A 65 -2.65 22.45 8.84
CA PRO A 65 -2.39 21.04 9.05
C PRO A 65 -3.34 20.17 8.19
N TRP A 66 -2.89 19.01 7.70
CA TRP A 66 -3.77 18.12 6.93
C TRP A 66 -5.02 17.74 7.71
N GLY A 67 -4.88 17.45 9.02
CA GLY A 67 -6.02 17.13 9.88
C GLY A 67 -7.09 18.22 9.91
N GLU A 68 -6.69 19.50 9.96
CA GLU A 68 -7.63 20.63 9.92
C GLU A 68 -8.30 20.75 8.55
N PHE A 69 -7.54 20.61 7.46
CA PHE A 69 -8.09 20.63 6.11
C PHE A 69 -9.09 19.49 5.89
N ARG A 70 -8.73 18.28 6.30
CA ARG A 70 -9.58 17.09 6.25
C ARG A 70 -10.87 17.29 7.04
N ASP A 71 -10.81 17.77 8.27
CA ASP A 71 -11.97 17.81 9.16
C ASP A 71 -12.89 19.01 8.89
N THR A 72 -12.36 20.07 8.25
CA THR A 72 -13.10 21.32 8.02
C THR A 72 -13.47 21.52 6.56
N TRP A 73 -12.49 21.39 5.65
CA TRP A 73 -12.65 21.81 4.26
C TRP A 73 -13.20 20.70 3.36
N ILE A 74 -12.82 19.44 3.58
CA ILE A 74 -13.37 18.32 2.82
C ILE A 74 -14.91 18.23 3.02
N PRO A 75 -15.47 18.15 4.25
CA PRO A 75 -16.92 18.13 4.44
C PRO A 75 -17.62 19.38 3.91
N ARG A 76 -16.97 20.56 4.01
CA ARG A 76 -17.52 21.80 3.48
C ARG A 76 -17.63 21.75 1.96
N CYS A 77 -16.62 21.27 1.26
CA CYS A 77 -16.69 21.10 -0.19
C CYS A 77 -17.80 20.13 -0.58
N GLU A 78 -17.92 18.99 0.10
CA GLU A 78 -18.99 18.01 -0.14
C GLU A 78 -20.39 18.62 0.05
N ALA A 79 -20.62 19.32 1.16
CA ALA A 79 -21.90 19.95 1.47
C ALA A 79 -22.30 21.05 0.46
N ASN A 80 -21.33 21.70 -0.18
CA ASN A 80 -21.57 22.76 -1.16
C ASN A 80 -21.44 22.25 -2.62
N ASN A 81 -21.24 20.95 -2.83
CA ASN A 81 -20.98 20.34 -4.14
C ASN A 81 -19.76 20.95 -4.89
N TRP A 82 -18.73 21.33 -4.12
CA TRP A 82 -17.47 21.86 -4.65
C TRP A 82 -16.45 20.74 -4.87
N LEU A 83 -15.59 20.94 -5.86
CA LEU A 83 -14.37 20.15 -6.07
C LEU A 83 -13.21 20.73 -5.24
N VAL A 84 -12.09 20.02 -5.19
CA VAL A 84 -10.81 20.54 -4.71
C VAL A 84 -9.89 20.71 -5.90
N GLY A 85 -9.50 21.95 -6.17
CA GLY A 85 -8.56 22.31 -7.22
C GLY A 85 -7.13 22.12 -6.75
N ILE A 86 -6.51 20.98 -7.09
CA ILE A 86 -5.18 20.61 -6.59
C ILE A 86 -4.07 21.22 -7.44
N ASN A 87 -3.14 21.92 -6.77
CA ASN A 87 -1.93 22.49 -7.35
C ASN A 87 -2.13 23.21 -8.68
N TRP A 88 -3.17 24.04 -8.75
CA TRP A 88 -3.42 24.94 -9.86
C TRP A 88 -2.19 25.76 -10.20
N ALA A 89 -1.93 25.95 -11.49
CA ALA A 89 -0.70 26.54 -11.99
C ALA A 89 -0.96 27.36 -13.27
N GLY A 90 0.10 28.02 -13.75
CA GLY A 90 0.03 28.88 -14.94
C GLY A 90 -0.53 30.27 -14.62
N ASP A 91 -0.72 31.06 -15.67
CA ASP A 91 -1.10 32.47 -15.56
C ASP A 91 -2.60 32.68 -15.28
N THR A 92 -3.40 31.62 -15.39
CA THR A 92 -4.85 31.61 -15.11
C THR A 92 -5.22 30.68 -13.94
N ALA A 93 -4.24 30.20 -13.18
CA ALA A 93 -4.41 29.30 -12.06
C ALA A 93 -5.41 28.14 -12.31
N ILE A 94 -5.18 27.35 -13.36
CA ILE A 94 -6.00 26.16 -13.67
C ILE A 94 -5.20 24.91 -13.32
N GLY A 95 -5.89 23.85 -12.92
CA GLY A 95 -5.26 22.55 -12.69
C GLY A 95 -6.27 21.42 -12.65
N MET A 96 -5.96 20.39 -11.87
CA MET A 96 -6.81 19.23 -11.74
C MET A 96 -7.83 19.47 -10.63
N ASP A 97 -9.10 19.21 -10.92
CA ASP A 97 -10.19 19.31 -9.95
C ASP A 97 -10.65 17.91 -9.57
N VAL A 98 -10.63 17.63 -8.27
CA VAL A 98 -10.81 16.28 -7.73
C VAL A 98 -11.97 16.29 -6.74
N GLU A 99 -12.72 15.19 -6.66
CA GLU A 99 -13.76 15.06 -5.63
C GLU A 99 -13.13 15.10 -4.23
N PRO A 100 -13.74 15.80 -3.25
CA PRO A 100 -13.17 15.92 -1.91
C PRO A 100 -12.88 14.55 -1.25
N LYS A 101 -13.78 13.58 -1.43
CA LYS A 101 -13.59 12.20 -0.97
C LYS A 101 -12.34 11.52 -1.55
N ASP A 102 -11.99 11.83 -2.80
CA ASP A 102 -10.87 11.21 -3.50
C ASP A 102 -9.55 11.89 -3.06
N VAL A 103 -9.57 13.20 -2.81
CA VAL A 103 -8.43 13.90 -2.17
C VAL A 103 -8.16 13.33 -0.77
N ARG A 104 -9.23 13.18 0.03
CA ARG A 104 -9.12 12.58 1.36
C ARG A 104 -8.54 11.17 1.28
N ALA A 105 -9.12 10.31 0.46
CA ALA A 105 -8.66 8.92 0.31
C ALA A 105 -7.21 8.84 -0.15
N ALA A 106 -6.79 9.69 -1.08
CA ALA A 106 -5.42 9.71 -1.58
C ALA A 106 -4.41 10.11 -0.48
N VAL A 107 -4.66 11.22 0.23
CA VAL A 107 -3.74 11.70 1.29
C VAL A 107 -3.73 10.74 2.48
N GLU A 108 -4.90 10.27 2.94
CA GLU A 108 -4.98 9.29 4.04
C GLU A 108 -4.28 7.99 3.64
N GLY A 109 -4.42 7.53 2.39
CA GLY A 109 -3.68 6.38 1.88
C GLY A 109 -2.16 6.58 1.94
N GLN A 110 -1.64 7.77 1.62
CA GLN A 110 -0.21 8.05 1.73
C GLN A 110 0.26 8.14 3.19
N VAL A 111 -0.53 8.75 4.08
CA VAL A 111 -0.24 8.79 5.52
C VAL A 111 -0.20 7.37 6.10
N GLU A 112 -1.16 6.52 5.73
CA GLU A 112 -1.15 5.10 6.10
C GLU A 112 0.10 4.41 5.56
N ALA A 113 0.46 4.63 4.29
CA ALA A 113 1.64 4.03 3.67
C ALA A 113 2.95 4.43 4.38
N GLU A 114 3.08 5.67 4.85
CA GLU A 114 4.23 6.13 5.63
C GLU A 114 4.25 5.57 7.05
N GLN A 115 3.08 5.40 7.66
CA GLN A 115 2.92 4.81 8.98
C GLN A 115 2.88 3.28 8.97
N ALA A 116 2.92 2.67 7.78
CA ALA A 116 2.85 1.24 7.61
C ALA A 116 3.94 0.58 8.45
N ARG A 117 3.51 -0.25 9.41
CA ARG A 117 4.41 -0.84 10.38
C ARG A 117 5.47 -1.67 9.66
N LEU A 118 6.71 -1.22 9.75
CA LEU A 118 7.87 -1.99 9.32
C LEU A 118 8.02 -3.19 10.25
N VAL A 119 7.98 -4.40 9.68
CA VAL A 119 8.04 -5.65 10.44
C VAL A 119 9.44 -6.23 10.40
N VAL A 120 10.05 -6.30 9.21
CA VAL A 120 11.43 -6.73 9.05
C VAL A 120 12.12 -5.88 7.99
N GLU A 121 13.33 -5.43 8.31
CA GLU A 121 14.23 -4.82 7.35
C GLU A 121 15.34 -5.81 7.00
N THR A 122 15.60 -5.98 5.70
CA THR A 122 16.72 -6.79 5.20
C THR A 122 17.74 -5.92 4.49
N SER A 123 18.74 -6.53 3.85
CA SER A 123 19.72 -5.79 3.05
C SER A 123 19.06 -4.96 1.93
N ARG A 124 18.08 -5.54 1.23
CA ARG A 124 17.47 -4.94 0.02
C ARG A 124 15.99 -4.66 0.14
N LEU A 125 15.32 -5.14 1.18
CA LEU A 125 13.86 -5.13 1.28
C LEU A 125 13.40 -4.49 2.59
N TRP A 126 12.24 -3.84 2.50
CA TRP A 126 11.34 -3.65 3.63
C TRP A 126 10.20 -4.64 3.52
N LEU A 127 9.94 -5.38 4.60
CA LEU A 127 8.72 -6.15 4.82
C LEU A 127 7.86 -5.35 5.78
N ARG A 128 6.77 -4.78 5.27
CA ARG A 128 5.86 -3.93 6.06
C ARG A 128 4.42 -4.36 5.91
N GLU A 129 3.59 -4.01 6.88
CA GLU A 129 2.15 -4.19 6.76
C GLU A 129 1.61 -3.50 5.50
N PHE A 130 0.65 -4.16 4.85
CA PHE A 130 -0.06 -3.58 3.72
C PHE A 130 -0.96 -2.43 4.18
N THR A 131 -1.16 -1.49 3.27
CA THR A 131 -2.04 -0.32 3.44
C THR A 131 -3.02 -0.23 2.29
N SER A 132 -4.03 0.64 2.43
CA SER A 132 -5.00 0.89 1.37
C SER A 132 -4.34 1.42 0.08
N ALA A 133 -3.22 2.14 0.18
CA ALA A 133 -2.45 2.66 -0.95
C ALA A 133 -1.77 1.56 -1.79
N ASP A 134 -1.60 0.35 -1.25
CA ASP A 134 -0.97 -0.76 -1.98
C ASP A 134 -1.95 -1.49 -2.93
N LEU A 135 -3.24 -1.10 -2.94
CA LEU A 135 -4.30 -1.77 -3.69
C LEU A 135 -3.98 -1.91 -5.17
N GLU A 136 -3.62 -0.83 -5.85
CA GLU A 136 -3.39 -0.87 -7.30
C GLU A 136 -2.19 -1.75 -7.65
N ALA A 137 -1.12 -1.65 -6.87
CA ALA A 137 0.07 -2.47 -7.08
C ALA A 137 -0.22 -3.96 -6.83
N LEU A 138 -0.93 -4.30 -5.75
CA LEU A 138 -1.30 -5.68 -5.46
C LEU A 138 -2.32 -6.23 -6.48
N ALA A 139 -3.26 -5.39 -6.94
CA ALA A 139 -4.28 -5.79 -7.91
C ALA A 139 -3.65 -6.12 -9.26
N ALA A 140 -2.65 -5.34 -9.70
CA ALA A 140 -1.89 -5.65 -10.90
C ALA A 140 -1.16 -7.01 -10.79
N ILE A 141 -0.65 -7.35 -9.60
CA ILE A 141 0.01 -8.62 -9.33
C ILE A 141 -0.99 -9.78 -9.31
N TYR A 142 -2.17 -9.59 -8.73
CA TYR A 142 -3.21 -10.63 -8.63
C TYR A 142 -4.05 -10.78 -9.91
N ALA A 143 -4.01 -9.82 -10.82
CA ALA A 143 -4.56 -9.97 -12.16
C ALA A 143 -3.64 -10.80 -13.09
N ASP A 144 -2.35 -10.94 -12.77
CA ASP A 144 -1.41 -11.72 -13.57
C ASP A 144 -1.52 -13.23 -13.30
N ALA A 145 -2.11 -13.95 -14.26
CA ALA A 145 -2.26 -15.41 -14.22
C ALA A 145 -0.92 -16.16 -14.07
N ALA A 146 0.19 -15.61 -14.56
CA ALA A 146 1.51 -16.22 -14.39
C ALA A 146 2.01 -16.15 -12.94
N THR A 147 1.46 -15.23 -12.15
CA THR A 147 1.66 -15.12 -10.70
C THR A 147 0.64 -15.95 -9.95
N THR A 148 -0.65 -15.74 -10.19
CA THR A 148 -1.72 -16.33 -9.37
C THR A 148 -1.92 -17.82 -9.57
N ARG A 149 -1.50 -18.42 -10.70
CA ARG A 149 -1.57 -19.89 -10.92
C ARG A 149 -0.95 -20.72 -9.77
N TRP A 150 -0.04 -20.12 -9.02
CA TRP A 150 0.66 -20.75 -7.89
C TRP A 150 0.04 -20.43 -6.52
N LEU A 151 -0.93 -19.51 -6.45
CA LEU A 151 -1.54 -19.03 -5.21
C LEU A 151 -2.93 -19.64 -5.03
N GLY A 152 -3.17 -20.27 -3.89
CA GLY A 152 -4.46 -20.88 -3.56
C GLY A 152 -4.98 -21.79 -4.69
N ASP A 153 -6.23 -21.57 -5.08
CA ASP A 153 -6.91 -22.29 -6.15
C ASP A 153 -6.33 -22.02 -7.56
N GLY A 154 -5.51 -20.97 -7.71
CA GLY A 154 -4.88 -20.57 -8.97
C GLY A 154 -5.62 -19.47 -9.73
N SER A 155 -6.74 -18.98 -9.18
CA SER A 155 -7.58 -17.96 -9.83
C SER A 155 -6.94 -16.57 -9.75
N THR A 156 -7.04 -15.81 -10.84
CA THR A 156 -6.77 -14.37 -10.81
C THR A 156 -7.83 -13.66 -9.96
N ARG A 157 -7.46 -12.52 -9.38
CA ARG A 157 -8.41 -11.65 -8.67
C ARG A 157 -8.52 -10.33 -9.41
N ASP A 158 -9.74 -9.81 -9.46
CA ASP A 158 -9.94 -8.43 -9.88
C ASP A 158 -9.59 -7.47 -8.74
N ARG A 159 -9.80 -6.18 -8.99
CA ARG A 159 -9.50 -5.12 -8.03
C ARG A 159 -10.33 -5.25 -6.75
N GLU A 160 -11.62 -5.60 -6.84
CA GLU A 160 -12.50 -5.71 -5.67
C GLU A 160 -12.16 -6.94 -4.81
N GLY A 161 -11.86 -8.07 -5.45
CA GLY A 161 -11.33 -9.25 -4.77
C GLY A 161 -9.99 -8.97 -4.10
N THR A 162 -9.12 -8.16 -4.73
CA THR A 162 -7.86 -7.74 -4.12
C THR A 162 -8.07 -6.81 -2.93
N LYS A 163 -9.02 -5.89 -3.01
CA LYS A 163 -9.39 -5.01 -1.89
C LYS A 163 -9.89 -5.82 -0.70
N SER A 164 -10.76 -6.79 -0.93
CA SER A 164 -11.26 -7.70 0.11
C SER A 164 -10.11 -8.46 0.80
N GLU A 165 -9.11 -8.87 0.02
CA GLU A 165 -7.93 -9.56 0.54
C GLU A 165 -7.02 -8.62 1.36
N LEU A 166 -6.85 -7.36 0.95
CA LEU A 166 -6.14 -6.35 1.76
C LEU A 166 -6.85 -6.08 3.09
N GLU A 167 -8.18 -5.96 3.08
CA GLU A 167 -8.97 -5.80 4.29
C GLU A 167 -8.79 -7.00 5.24
N ARG A 168 -8.74 -8.21 4.67
CA ARG A 168 -8.42 -9.44 5.42
C ARG A 168 -7.03 -9.39 6.04
N TYR A 169 -6.01 -8.91 5.33
CA TYR A 169 -4.66 -8.72 5.90
C TYR A 169 -4.67 -7.72 7.05
N GLY A 170 -5.34 -6.58 6.90
CA GLY A 170 -5.49 -5.60 7.97
C GLY A 170 -6.18 -6.18 9.22
N LYS A 171 -7.17 -7.06 9.03
CA LYS A 171 -7.81 -7.81 10.12
C LYS A 171 -6.82 -8.76 10.81
N LEU A 172 -6.02 -9.52 10.05
CA LEU A 172 -4.99 -10.41 10.62
C LEU A 172 -3.96 -9.65 11.45
N TYR A 173 -3.52 -8.47 10.99
CA TYR A 173 -2.57 -7.64 11.76
C TYR A 173 -3.16 -7.24 13.12
N ARG A 174 -4.44 -6.83 13.16
CA ARG A 174 -5.11 -6.45 14.41
C ARG A 174 -5.36 -7.64 15.35
N GLU A 175 -5.78 -8.78 14.81
CA GLU A 175 -6.20 -9.93 15.61
C GLU A 175 -5.04 -10.83 16.04
N ARG A 176 -3.98 -10.91 15.23
CA ARG A 176 -2.85 -11.83 15.45
C ARG A 176 -1.50 -11.14 15.60
N GLY A 177 -1.39 -9.87 15.22
CA GLY A 177 -0.12 -9.14 15.22
C GLY A 177 0.82 -9.48 14.05
N PHE A 178 0.36 -10.32 13.11
CA PHE A 178 1.10 -10.71 11.91
C PHE A 178 0.17 -11.14 10.78
N GLY A 179 0.70 -11.13 9.55
CA GLY A 179 -0.01 -11.52 8.33
C GLY A 179 0.97 -11.58 7.14
N PRO A 180 0.48 -11.73 5.91
CA PRO A 180 1.27 -11.47 4.71
C PRO A 180 1.69 -9.99 4.68
N TRP A 181 2.95 -9.68 4.41
CA TRP A 181 3.46 -8.31 4.35
C TRP A 181 3.79 -7.90 2.93
N ALA A 182 3.73 -6.60 2.63
CA ALA A 182 4.23 -6.04 1.39
C ALA A 182 5.75 -6.24 1.33
N VAL A 183 6.24 -6.73 0.19
CA VAL A 183 7.68 -6.80 -0.09
C VAL A 183 8.06 -5.59 -0.91
N VAL A 184 8.85 -4.68 -0.34
CA VAL A 184 9.22 -3.40 -0.98
C VAL A 184 10.73 -3.34 -1.16
N PRO A 185 11.27 -3.43 -2.39
CA PRO A 185 12.67 -3.20 -2.66
C PRO A 185 13.05 -1.75 -2.34
N LYS A 186 14.10 -1.56 -1.53
CA LYS A 186 14.57 -0.23 -1.10
C LYS A 186 15.00 0.67 -2.26
N GLU A 187 15.48 0.06 -3.34
CA GLU A 187 15.95 0.76 -4.54
C GLU A 187 14.82 1.53 -5.24
N THR A 188 13.60 0.97 -5.25
CA THR A 188 12.47 1.56 -6.02
C THR A 188 11.34 2.06 -5.15
N GLY A 189 11.17 1.52 -3.93
CA GLY A 189 10.01 1.80 -3.08
C GLY A 189 8.70 1.20 -3.60
N GLU A 190 8.73 0.44 -4.70
CA GLU A 190 7.54 -0.19 -5.28
C GLU A 190 7.18 -1.49 -4.56
N VAL A 191 5.88 -1.80 -4.46
CA VAL A 191 5.45 -3.13 -4.00
C VAL A 191 5.82 -4.19 -5.03
N ALA A 192 6.70 -5.11 -4.65
CA ALA A 192 7.13 -6.22 -5.49
C ALA A 192 6.23 -7.46 -5.40
N GLY A 193 5.38 -7.52 -4.39
CA GLY A 193 4.48 -8.62 -4.08
C GLY A 193 4.27 -8.75 -2.58
N HIS A 194 4.04 -9.97 -2.10
CA HIS A 194 3.86 -10.25 -0.68
C HIS A 194 4.77 -11.37 -0.19
N CYS A 195 5.08 -11.32 1.10
CA CYS A 195 5.70 -12.42 1.84
C CYS A 195 5.34 -12.29 3.32
N GLY A 196 4.96 -13.39 3.96
CA GLY A 196 4.67 -13.38 5.39
C GLY A 196 4.00 -14.64 5.87
N LEU A 197 3.35 -14.53 7.02
CA LEU A 197 2.81 -15.66 7.77
C LEU A 197 1.30 -15.53 7.87
N GLN A 198 0.57 -16.61 7.65
CA GLN A 198 -0.88 -16.67 7.87
C GLN A 198 -1.29 -18.12 8.15
N ASP A 199 -2.54 -18.34 8.55
CA ASP A 199 -3.02 -19.71 8.67
C ASP A 199 -3.10 -20.37 7.30
N LEU A 200 -2.66 -21.63 7.23
CA LEU A 200 -2.92 -22.51 6.10
C LEU A 200 -4.42 -22.78 6.06
N GLU A 201 -5.04 -22.53 4.90
CA GLU A 201 -6.50 -22.48 4.75
C GLU A 201 -7.17 -23.75 5.31
N GLY A 202 -8.18 -23.55 6.16
CA GLY A 202 -8.90 -24.65 6.82
C GLY A 202 -8.16 -25.31 7.99
N THR A 203 -7.02 -24.77 8.43
CA THR A 203 -6.22 -25.34 9.53
C THR A 203 -5.75 -24.25 10.50
N PRO A 204 -5.40 -24.59 11.75
CA PRO A 204 -4.75 -23.66 12.68
C PRO A 204 -3.24 -23.52 12.46
N THR A 205 -2.69 -24.17 11.42
CA THR A 205 -1.25 -24.24 11.17
C THR A 205 -0.76 -22.97 10.50
N VAL A 206 0.26 -22.32 11.05
CA VAL A 206 0.85 -21.12 10.43
C VAL A 206 1.74 -21.52 9.25
N ALA A 207 1.41 -20.98 8.08
CA ALA A 207 2.14 -21.13 6.83
C ALA A 207 2.85 -19.84 6.41
N LEU A 208 4.07 -20.02 5.89
CA LEU A 208 4.80 -19.03 5.12
C LEU A 208 4.25 -19.00 3.69
N SER A 209 3.81 -17.82 3.26
CA SER A 209 3.38 -17.54 1.89
C SER A 209 4.26 -16.46 1.27
N PHE A 210 4.55 -16.58 -0.03
CA PHE A 210 5.19 -15.53 -0.79
C PHE A 210 4.78 -15.57 -2.27
N ALA A 211 4.67 -14.39 -2.88
CA ALA A 211 4.46 -14.21 -4.30
C ALA A 211 5.11 -12.90 -4.73
N LEU A 212 5.89 -12.94 -5.82
CA LEU A 212 6.44 -11.73 -6.44
C LEU A 212 5.93 -11.59 -7.86
N ALA A 213 5.70 -10.35 -8.28
CA ALA A 213 5.41 -10.02 -9.68
C ALA A 213 6.54 -10.54 -10.58
N ALA A 214 6.21 -10.91 -11.82
CA ALA A 214 7.18 -11.49 -12.75
C ALA A 214 8.48 -10.67 -12.89
N LYS A 215 8.39 -9.32 -12.95
CA LYS A 215 9.54 -8.41 -13.08
C LYS A 215 10.55 -8.45 -11.91
N TRP A 216 10.16 -9.04 -10.77
CA TRP A 216 10.98 -9.14 -9.56
C TRP A 216 11.56 -10.54 -9.30
N ARG A 217 11.19 -11.54 -10.11
CA ARG A 217 11.69 -12.92 -10.00
C ARG A 217 13.13 -13.04 -10.49
N GLY A 218 13.80 -14.14 -10.17
CA GLY A 218 15.19 -14.42 -10.58
C GLY A 218 16.28 -13.58 -9.87
N LYS A 219 15.90 -12.55 -9.10
CA LYS A 219 16.83 -11.63 -8.41
C LYS A 219 17.18 -12.05 -6.97
N GLY A 220 16.69 -13.21 -6.52
CA GLY A 220 16.85 -13.71 -5.16
C GLY A 220 16.00 -13.01 -4.09
N LEU A 221 15.12 -12.07 -4.48
CA LEU A 221 14.30 -11.30 -3.54
C LEU A 221 13.30 -12.19 -2.77
N ALA A 222 12.69 -13.17 -3.42
CA ALA A 222 11.78 -14.10 -2.74
C ALA A 222 12.50 -14.92 -1.65
N THR A 223 13.74 -15.36 -1.91
CA THR A 223 14.54 -16.08 -0.92
C THR A 223 14.91 -15.21 0.27
N GLU A 224 15.29 -13.94 0.03
CA GLU A 224 15.59 -12.98 1.09
C GLU A 224 14.35 -12.69 1.95
N ALA A 225 13.21 -12.36 1.31
CA ALA A 225 11.94 -12.11 1.98
C ALA A 225 11.46 -13.33 2.79
N ALA A 226 11.45 -14.51 2.18
CA ALA A 226 10.99 -15.74 2.82
C ALA A 226 11.86 -16.13 4.02
N ARG A 227 13.19 -15.95 3.92
CA ARG A 227 14.10 -16.19 5.05
C ARG A 227 13.81 -15.23 6.20
N ALA A 228 13.64 -13.96 5.90
CA ALA A 228 13.32 -12.93 6.90
C ALA A 228 11.99 -13.20 7.59
N ALA A 229 10.93 -13.50 6.83
CA ALA A 229 9.62 -13.86 7.37
C ALA A 229 9.65 -15.15 8.21
N LEU A 230 10.39 -16.17 7.77
CA LEU A 230 10.56 -17.41 8.54
C LEU A 230 11.27 -17.15 9.87
N THR A 231 12.35 -16.37 9.84
CA THR A 231 13.11 -15.97 11.04
C THR A 231 12.21 -15.20 12.00
N TYR A 232 11.43 -14.23 11.49
CA TYR A 232 10.47 -13.49 12.31
C TYR A 232 9.45 -14.42 12.97
N GLY A 233 8.90 -15.39 12.24
CA GLY A 233 7.96 -16.37 12.79
C GLY A 233 8.53 -17.22 13.92
N LEU A 234 9.72 -17.78 13.72
CA LEU A 234 10.33 -18.68 14.70
C LEU A 234 10.93 -17.92 15.89
N GLU A 235 11.60 -16.79 15.63
CA GLU A 235 12.40 -16.09 16.64
C GLU A 235 11.65 -14.95 17.31
N THR A 236 10.82 -14.19 16.59
CA THR A 236 10.09 -13.04 17.15
C THR A 236 8.72 -13.46 17.65
N LEU A 237 7.92 -14.10 16.79
CA LEU A 237 6.59 -14.62 17.17
C LEU A 237 6.66 -15.88 18.02
N LYS A 238 7.85 -16.47 18.19
CA LYS A 238 8.08 -17.64 19.02
C LYS A 238 7.21 -18.85 18.60
N LEU A 239 6.85 -18.94 17.32
CA LEU A 239 6.14 -20.09 16.77
C LEU A 239 7.02 -21.33 16.91
N SER A 240 6.46 -22.44 17.39
CA SER A 240 7.20 -23.71 17.49
C SER A 240 7.49 -24.29 16.11
N ARG A 241 6.58 -24.05 15.16
CA ARG A 241 6.59 -24.62 13.81
C ARG A 241 5.98 -23.66 12.80
N VAL A 242 6.57 -23.61 11.61
CA VAL A 242 6.04 -22.92 10.42
C VAL A 242 6.06 -23.88 9.25
N VAL A 243 4.97 -23.93 8.50
CA VAL A 243 4.88 -24.75 7.27
C VAL A 243 4.95 -23.89 6.02
N ALA A 244 5.15 -24.50 4.87
CA ALA A 244 4.95 -23.88 3.56
C ALA A 244 4.52 -24.97 2.59
N VAL A 245 3.57 -24.65 1.72
CA VAL A 245 3.08 -25.59 0.71
C VAL A 245 3.44 -25.11 -0.69
N ALA A 246 3.84 -26.04 -1.56
CA ALA A 246 4.13 -25.75 -2.95
C ALA A 246 3.72 -26.92 -3.84
N GLN A 247 3.11 -26.63 -5.00
CA GLN A 247 2.91 -27.64 -6.04
C GLN A 247 4.27 -28.18 -6.49
N ILE A 248 4.38 -29.50 -6.74
CA ILE A 248 5.65 -30.14 -7.14
C ILE A 248 6.24 -29.53 -8.43
N THR A 249 5.38 -29.04 -9.32
CA THR A 249 5.74 -28.38 -10.58
C THR A 249 6.20 -26.93 -10.39
N ASN A 250 6.02 -26.34 -9.21
CA ASN A 250 6.53 -25.01 -8.87
C ASN A 250 7.98 -25.10 -8.40
N VAL A 251 8.87 -25.41 -9.33
CA VAL A 251 10.30 -25.62 -9.08
C VAL A 251 10.96 -24.39 -8.44
N GLU A 252 10.49 -23.19 -8.78
CA GLU A 252 11.00 -21.93 -8.22
C GLU A 252 10.71 -21.82 -6.72
N SER A 253 9.44 -22.00 -6.30
CA SER A 253 9.08 -21.97 -4.88
C SER A 253 9.74 -23.09 -4.11
N VAL A 254 9.78 -24.32 -4.66
CA VAL A 254 10.52 -25.44 -4.06
C VAL A 254 12.00 -25.08 -3.85
N GLY A 255 12.62 -24.42 -4.82
CA GLY A 255 14.00 -23.94 -4.72
C GLY A 255 14.18 -22.91 -3.60
N VAL A 256 13.23 -21.98 -3.43
CA VAL A 256 13.23 -21.01 -2.32
C VAL A 256 13.13 -21.73 -0.98
N LEU A 257 12.16 -22.62 -0.80
CA LEU A 257 11.92 -23.34 0.47
C LEU A 257 13.15 -24.15 0.91
N LYS A 258 13.81 -24.82 -0.03
CA LYS A 258 15.09 -25.51 0.22
C LYS A 258 16.20 -24.54 0.62
N LYS A 259 16.39 -23.44 -0.10
CA LYS A 259 17.45 -22.45 0.18
C LYS A 259 17.31 -21.79 1.55
N ILE A 260 16.09 -21.59 2.04
CA ILE A 260 15.85 -21.02 3.37
C ILE A 260 15.93 -22.05 4.50
N GLY A 261 16.18 -23.32 4.18
CA GLY A 261 16.45 -24.38 5.16
C GLY A 261 15.21 -25.13 5.66
N MET A 262 14.05 -24.97 5.01
CA MET A 262 12.88 -25.79 5.33
C MET A 262 13.07 -27.23 4.82
N ARG A 263 12.56 -28.19 5.57
CA ARG A 263 12.66 -29.63 5.26
C ARG A 263 11.36 -30.11 4.63
N LEU A 264 11.46 -30.96 3.61
CA LEU A 264 10.29 -31.65 3.08
C LEU A 264 9.80 -32.66 4.12
N GLU A 265 8.52 -32.58 4.49
CA GLU A 265 7.88 -33.52 5.41
C GLU A 265 7.03 -34.55 4.66
N GLY A 266 6.40 -34.16 3.55
CA GLY A 266 5.59 -35.05 2.76
C GLY A 266 4.74 -34.35 1.72
N GLU A 267 3.66 -35.02 1.34
CA GLU A 267 2.67 -34.57 0.36
C GLU A 267 1.28 -34.55 1.00
N GLU A 268 0.53 -33.48 0.75
CA GLU A 268 -0.83 -33.29 1.24
C GLU A 268 -1.73 -32.71 0.14
N PHE A 269 -3.03 -32.61 0.41
CA PHE A 269 -4.00 -32.02 -0.50
C PHE A 269 -4.55 -30.71 0.10
N HIS A 270 -4.16 -29.58 -0.50
CA HIS A 270 -4.57 -28.23 -0.11
C HIS A 270 -5.02 -27.44 -1.33
N TYR A 271 -6.00 -26.56 -1.19
CA TYR A 271 -6.49 -25.70 -2.28
C TYR A 271 -6.92 -26.46 -3.56
N GLY A 272 -7.45 -27.67 -3.40
CA GLY A 272 -7.85 -28.53 -4.52
C GLY A 272 -6.68 -29.15 -5.29
N LYS A 273 -5.46 -29.14 -4.73
CA LYS A 273 -4.23 -29.59 -5.41
C LYS A 273 -3.37 -30.45 -4.47
N GLN A 274 -2.65 -31.40 -5.06
CA GLN A 274 -1.57 -32.11 -4.37
C GLN A 274 -0.36 -31.19 -4.26
N VAL A 275 0.15 -31.03 -3.03
CA VAL A 275 1.23 -30.09 -2.69
C VAL A 275 2.29 -30.79 -1.85
N LEU A 276 3.54 -30.37 -2.03
CA LEU A 276 4.64 -30.68 -1.12
C LEU A 276 4.51 -29.82 0.12
N VAL A 277 4.67 -30.42 1.30
CA VAL A 277 4.68 -29.74 2.59
C VAL A 277 6.11 -29.60 3.10
N TYR A 278 6.54 -28.37 3.27
CA TYR A 278 7.83 -28.01 3.86
C TYR A 278 7.63 -27.47 5.27
N VAL A 279 8.57 -27.78 6.17
CA VAL A 279 8.47 -27.43 7.58
C VAL A 279 9.77 -26.85 8.11
N ALA A 280 9.64 -25.95 9.07
CA ALA A 280 10.74 -25.49 9.91
C ALA A 280 10.27 -25.37 11.35
N HIS A 281 11.16 -25.74 12.26
CA HIS A 281 10.91 -25.73 13.69
C HIS A 281 11.83 -24.71 14.36
N ARG A 282 11.35 -24.09 15.42
CA ARG A 282 12.18 -23.21 16.24
C ARG A 282 13.24 -24.05 16.96
N ALA A 283 14.47 -23.57 16.98
CA ALA A 283 15.53 -24.21 17.76
C ALA A 283 15.09 -24.43 19.23
N GLY A 284 15.22 -25.66 19.72
CA GLY A 284 14.83 -26.04 21.08
C GLY A 284 13.34 -26.30 21.31
N ALA A 285 12.48 -26.21 20.30
CA ALA A 285 11.12 -26.76 20.38
C ALA A 285 11.19 -28.29 20.20
N ALA A 286 10.53 -29.05 21.09
CA ALA A 286 10.36 -30.49 20.88
C ALA A 286 9.57 -30.72 19.58
N THR A 287 10.08 -31.62 18.74
CA THR A 287 9.46 -32.08 17.48
C THR A 287 8.31 -33.02 17.76
#